data_AF-A0A7W4G9Q3-F1
#
_entry.id   AF-A0A7W4G9Q3-F1
#
_cell.length_a   1.000
_cell.length_b   1.000
_cell.length_c   1.000
_cell.angle_alpha   90.00
_cell.angle_beta   90.00
_cell.angle_gamma   90.00
#
_symmetry.space_group_name_H-M   'P 1'
#
loop_
_entity.id
_entity.type
_entity.pdbx_description
1 polymer ?
#
loop_
_entity_poly.entity_id
_entity_poly.type
_entity_poly.pdbx_seq_one_letter_code
_entity_poly.pdbx_strand_id
1 'polypeptide(L)' 'MNQGSENSFIATLVERHSRYVMLAKVPSNKTKPVIEALIRQANKLPALPS' A
#
# COMPACT_ATOMS: atom_id res chain seq x y z
N MET A 1 20.64 -12.34 -4.62
CA MET A 1 20.39 -10.88 -4.50
C MET A 1 19.79 -10.66 -3.12
N ASN A 2 20.54 -10.05 -2.21
CA ASN A 2 20.09 -9.85 -0.82
C ASN A 2 19.15 -8.65 -0.76
N GLN A 3 17.97 -8.84 -0.18
CA GLN A 3 17.04 -7.76 0.10
C GLN A 3 17.57 -6.96 1.30
N GLY A 4 18.12 -5.77 1.05
CA GLY A 4 18.46 -4.80 2.10
C GLY A 4 17.22 -4.03 2.57
N SER A 5 17.27 -3.48 3.80
CA SER A 5 16.14 -2.88 4.59
C SER A 5 15.29 -3.87 5.40
N GLU A 6 15.94 -4.78 6.15
CA GLU A 6 15.28 -5.78 7.02
C GLU A 6 14.16 -6.58 6.31
N ASN A 7 14.33 -6.88 5.01
CA ASN A 7 13.30 -7.51 4.18
C ASN A 7 11.91 -6.82 4.23
N SER A 8 11.87 -5.50 4.42
CA SER A 8 10.63 -4.72 4.37
C SER A 8 10.41 -4.10 2.99
N PHE A 9 9.15 -3.91 2.63
CA PHE A 9 8.73 -3.36 1.33
C PHE A 9 7.68 -2.28 1.53
N ILE A 10 7.52 -1.41 0.53
CA ILE A 10 6.44 -0.43 0.48
C ILE A 10 5.46 -0.84 -0.63
N ALA A 11 4.23 -1.14 -0.26
CA ALA A 11 3.12 -1.25 -1.21
C ALA A 11 2.48 0.13 -1.39
N THR A 12 2.24 0.53 -2.63
CA THR A 12 1.67 1.83 -2.98
C THR A 12 0.27 1.65 -3.57
N LEU A 13 -0.72 2.29 -2.95
CA LEU A 13 -2.08 2.43 -3.49
C LEU A 13 -2.24 3.83 -4.08
N VAL A 14 -2.72 3.93 -5.32
CA VAL A 14 -2.93 5.21 -6.02
C VAL A 14 -4.38 5.33 -6.44
N GLU A 15 -5.03 6.43 -6.06
CA GLU A 15 -6.34 6.83 -6.59
C GLU A 15 -6.11 7.95 -7.62
N ARG A 16 -6.51 7.71 -8.87
CA ARG A 16 -6.11 8.55 -10.01
C ARG A 16 -6.90 9.85 -10.07
N HIS A 17 -8.16 9.85 -9.67
CA HIS A 17 -9.04 11.00 -9.85
C HIS A 17 -8.76 12.11 -8.84
N SER A 18 -8.65 11.74 -7.56
CA SER A 18 -8.27 12.63 -6.45
C SER A 18 -6.76 12.81 -6.31
N ARG A 19 -5.97 12.01 -7.04
CA ARG A 19 -4.50 12.01 -6.99
C ARG A 19 -3.93 11.66 -5.61
N TYR A 20 -4.70 10.97 -4.77
CA TYR A 20 -4.21 10.46 -3.49
C TYR A 20 -3.26 9.27 -3.67
N VAL A 21 -2.23 9.24 -2.83
CA VAL A 21 -1.26 8.15 -2.73
C VAL A 21 -1.18 7.70 -1.29
N MET A 22 -1.20 6.38 -1.07
CA MET A 22 -1.01 5.77 0.25
C MET A 22 0.13 4.77 0.20
N LEU A 23 0.99 4.82 1.22
CA LEU A 23 2.14 3.94 1.37
C LEU A 23 1.92 3.00 2.55
N ALA A 24 2.13 1.71 2.34
CA ALA A 24 2.04 0.69 3.38
C ALA A 24 3.37 -0.07 3.48
N LYS A 25 4.03 -0.01 4.65
CA LYS A 25 5.16 -0.90 4.96
C LYS A 25 4.62 -2.31 5.14
N VAL A 26 5.14 -3.27 4.37
CA VAL A 26 4.78 -4.69 4.44
C VAL A 26 6.03 -5.53 4.71
N PRO A 27 5.92 -6.65 5.45
CA PRO A 27 7.05 -7.50 5.80
C PRO A 27 7.50 -8.41 4.65
N SER A 28 6.78 -8.39 3.52
CA SER A 28 7.00 -9.30 2.40
C SER A 28 6.31 -8.78 1.14
N ASN A 29 6.95 -8.97 -0.02
CA ASN A 29 6.37 -8.67 -1.33
C ASN A 29 5.47 -9.80 -1.87
N LYS A 30 5.18 -10.82 -1.06
CA LYS A 30 4.27 -11.91 -1.44
C LYS A 30 2.84 -11.39 -1.53
N THR A 31 2.04 -12.04 -2.37
CA THR A 31 0.68 -11.62 -2.71
C THR A 31 -0.21 -11.42 -1.48
N LYS A 32 -0.25 -12.38 -0.55
CA LYS A 32 -1.11 -12.32 0.64
C LYS A 32 -0.87 -11.05 1.51
N PRO A 33 0.36 -10.79 2.01
CA PRO A 33 0.60 -9.60 2.84
C PRO A 33 0.39 -8.29 2.08
N VAL A 34 0.64 -8.25 0.78
CA VAL A 34 0.36 -7.07 -0.05
C VAL A 34 -1.14 -6.83 -0.20
N ILE A 35 -1.93 -7.86 -0.52
CA ILE A 35 -3.40 -7.74 -0.66
C ILE A 35 -4.03 -7.29 0.67
N GLU A 36 -3.65 -7.90 1.79
CA GLU A 36 -4.18 -7.52 3.10
C GLU A 36 -3.88 -6.05 3.43
N ALA A 37 -2.67 -5.56 3.11
CA ALA A 37 -2.30 -4.16 3.29
C ALA A 37 -3.10 -3.23 2.38
N LEU A 38 -3.26 -3.57 1.10
CA LEU A 38 -4.00 -2.75 0.14
C LEU A 38 -5.50 -2.63 0.51
N ILE A 39 -6.14 -3.72 0.98
CA ILE A 39 -7.52 -3.67 1.48
C ILE A 39 -7.64 -2.72 2.68
N ARG A 40 -6.71 -2.81 3.64
CA ARG A 40 -6.70 -1.91 4.81
C ARG A 40 -6.52 -0.44 4.43
N GLN A 41 -5.72 -0.14 3.40
CA GLN A 41 -5.53 1.22 2.90
C GLN A 41 -6.73 1.72 2.10
N ALA A 42 -7.35 0.86 1.27
CA ALA A 42 -8.54 1.22 0.49
C ALA A 42 -9.70 1.71 1.38
N ASN A 43 -9.88 1.09 2.56
CA ASN A 43 -10.89 1.50 3.54
C ASN A 43 -10.61 2.87 4.21
N LYS A 44 -9.43 3.46 3.99
CA LYS A 44 -9.03 4.76 4.50
C LYS A 44 -8.99 5.83 3.41
N LEU A 45 -9.29 5.46 2.15
CA LEU A 45 -9.33 6.43 1.06
C LEU A 45 -10.30 7.55 1.43
N PRO A 46 -9.87 8.82 1.35
CA PRO A 46 -10.78 9.94 1.54
C PRO A 46 -11.92 9.82 0.55
N ALA A 47 -13.15 9.97 1.02
CA ALA A 47 -14.27 10.21 0.12
C ALA A 47 -13.99 11.49 -0.68
N LEU A 48 -14.42 11.52 -1.94
CA LEU A 48 -14.35 12.76 -2.72
C LEU A 48 -15.06 13.87 -1.94
N PRO A 49 -14.48 15.07 -1.84
CA PRO A 49 -15.17 16.21 -1.25
C PRO A 49 -16.44 16.46 -2.07
N SER A 50 -17.58 16.46 -1.37
CA SER A 50 -18.90 16.81 -1.92
C SER A 50 -18.97 18.28 -2.32
#